data_AF-A0A7U9X7E0-F1
#
_entry.id   AF-A0A7U9X7E0-F1
#
_cell.length_a   1.000
_cell.length_b   1.000
_cell.length_c   1.000
_cell.angle_alpha   90.00
_cell.angle_beta   90.00
_cell.angle_gamma   90.00
#
_symmetry.space_group_name_H-M   'P 1'
#
loop_
_entity.id
_entity.type
_entity.pdbx_description
1 polymer ?
#
loop_
_entity_poly.entity_id
_entity_poly.type
_entity_poly.pdbx_seq_one_letter_code
_entity_poly.pdbx_strand_id
1 'polypeptide(L)' 'MKQFEVGKEYSMTSICDHNCVWAYTVIARTAQTITISDGKKVQKCRINKKISAYRNAETVYPLGQYSMCPSLTA' A
#
# COMPACT_ATOMS: atom_id res chain seq x y z
N MET A 1 -6.42 -13.81 4.80
CA MET A 1 -5.93 -12.42 4.74
C MET A 1 -4.62 -12.40 4.00
N LYS A 2 -4.58 -11.86 2.77
CA LYS A 2 -3.33 -11.69 2.02
C LYS A 2 -2.44 -10.68 2.73
N GLN A 3 -1.14 -10.95 2.81
CA GLN A 3 -0.16 -10.11 3.49
C GLN A 3 0.88 -9.62 2.48
N PHE A 4 1.44 -8.45 2.74
CA PHE A 4 2.54 -7.94 1.91
C PHE A 4 3.76 -8.85 2.03
N GLU A 5 4.34 -9.21 0.90
CA GLU A 5 5.58 -9.98 0.84
C GLU A 5 6.77 -9.05 0.60
N VAL A 6 7.84 -9.26 1.36
CA VAL A 6 9.09 -8.51 1.19
C VAL A 6 9.72 -8.89 -0.15
N GLY A 7 10.13 -7.89 -0.92
CA GLY A 7 10.70 -8.06 -2.26
C GLY A 7 9.68 -8.13 -3.38
N LYS A 8 8.37 -8.15 -3.08
CA LYS A 8 7.33 -7.99 -4.11
C LYS A 8 7.03 -6.52 -4.39
N GLU A 9 6.76 -6.25 -5.66
CA GLU A 9 6.25 -4.97 -6.12
C GLU A 9 4.71 -5.02 -6.13
N TYR A 10 4.11 -3.95 -5.63
CA TYR A 10 2.68 -3.74 -5.61
C TYR A 10 2.37 -2.38 -6.23
N SER A 11 1.36 -2.32 -7.07
CA SER A 11 0.93 -1.09 -7.70
C SER A 11 -0.48 -0.68 -7.27
N MET A 12 -0.75 0.62 -7.36
CA MET A 12 -2.09 1.17 -7.22
C MET A 12 -2.33 2.22 -8.29
N THR A 13 -3.58 2.44 -8.62
CA THR A 13 -4.00 3.46 -9.60
C THR A 13 -4.90 4.50 -8.95
N SER A 14 -4.88 5.72 -9.46
CA SER A 14 -5.84 6.74 -9.04
C SER A 14 -7.25 6.36 -9.50
N ILE A 15 -8.24 6.65 -8.67
CA ILE A 15 -9.65 6.44 -9.02
C ILE A 15 -10.10 7.51 -10.04
N CYS A 16 -9.50 8.70 -10.00
CA CYS A 16 -9.89 9.83 -10.85
C CYS A 16 -9.10 9.88 -12.17
N ASP A 17 -7.92 9.27 -12.24
CA ASP A 17 -7.06 9.25 -13.43
C ASP A 17 -6.39 7.88 -13.58
N HIS A 18 -6.84 7.10 -14.55
CA HIS A 18 -6.32 5.76 -14.80
C HIS A 18 -4.87 5.75 -15.30
N ASN A 19 -4.32 6.88 -15.77
CA ASN A 19 -2.92 6.96 -16.17
C ASN A 19 -1.98 7.15 -14.98
N CYS A 20 -2.52 7.53 -13.82
CA CYS A 20 -1.72 7.76 -12.62
C CYS A 20 -1.57 6.45 -11.85
N VAL A 21 -0.45 5.75 -12.10
CA VAL A 21 -0.08 4.50 -11.46
C VAL A 21 1.12 4.73 -10.55
N TRP A 22 1.03 4.27 -9.31
CA TRP A 22 2.15 4.24 -8.37
C TRP A 22 2.59 2.80 -8.13
N ALA A 23 3.89 2.54 -8.16
CA ALA A 23 4.46 1.21 -7.99
C ALA A 23 5.45 1.22 -6.83
N TYR A 24 5.16 0.40 -5.83
CA TYR A 24 5.93 0.35 -4.60
C TYR A 24 6.47 -1.05 -4.35
N THR A 25 7.77 -1.14 -4.09
CA THR A 25 8.43 -2.35 -3.64
C THR A 25 8.42 -2.42 -2.11
N VAL A 26 8.02 -3.56 -1.55
CA VAL A 26 8.04 -3.78 -0.09
C VAL A 26 9.46 -4.16 0.34
N ILE A 27 10.12 -3.29 1.11
CA ILE A 27 11.49 -3.54 1.63
C ILE A 27 11.44 -4.31 2.94
N ALA A 28 10.47 -3.98 3.80
CA ALA A 28 10.35 -4.62 5.10
C ALA A 28 8.89 -4.65 5.53
N ARG A 29 8.53 -5.67 6.30
CA ARG A 29 7.23 -5.74 6.96
C ARG A 29 7.41 -5.98 8.45
N THR A 30 6.45 -5.47 9.21
CA THR A 30 6.25 -5.78 10.63
C THR A 30 4.77 -6.13 10.83
N ALA A 31 4.40 -6.58 12.03
CA ALA A 31 3.01 -6.97 12.33
C ALA A 31 1.97 -5.84 12.16
N GLN A 32 2.39 -4.56 12.17
CA GLN A 32 1.46 -3.41 12.08
C GLN A 32 1.87 -2.35 11.06
N THR A 33 3.11 -2.39 10.55
CA THR A 33 3.64 -1.40 9.62
C THR A 33 4.46 -2.08 8.52
N ILE A 34 4.43 -1.50 7.33
CA ILE A 34 5.28 -1.93 6.21
C ILE A 34 6.15 -0.76 5.78
N THR A 35 7.34 -1.08 5.29
CA THR A 35 8.26 -0.13 4.69
C THR A 35 8.27 -0.39 3.20
N ILE A 36 7.85 0.61 2.43
CA ILE A 36 7.76 0.53 0.97
C ILE A 36 8.67 1.57 0.32
N SER A 37 9.09 1.28 -0.90
CA SER A 37 9.93 2.17 -1.70
C SER A 37 9.43 2.26 -3.12
N ASP A 38 9.37 3.48 -3.64
CA ASP A 38 9.07 3.79 -5.05
C ASP A 38 10.38 3.90 -5.87
N GLY A 39 11.49 3.38 -5.34
CA GLY A 39 12.84 3.52 -5.92
C GLY A 39 13.50 4.89 -5.66
N LYS A 40 12.70 5.95 -5.51
CA LYS A 40 13.19 7.32 -5.17
C LYS A 40 13.07 7.66 -3.70
N LYS A 41 12.02 7.18 -3.03
CA LYS A 41 11.72 7.47 -1.63
C LYS A 41 11.32 6.20 -0.91
N VAL A 42 11.86 6.03 0.28
CA VAL A 42 11.46 4.99 1.23
C VAL A 42 10.52 5.60 2.26
N GLN A 43 9.37 4.98 2.48
CA GLN A 43 8.39 5.43 3.45
C GLN A 43 7.81 4.28 4.25
N LYS A 44 7.40 4.58 5.48
CA LYS A 44 6.78 3.63 6.40
C LYS A 44 5.29 3.89 6.47
N CYS A 45 4.49 2.87 6.16
CA CYS A 45 3.04 2.95 6.17
C CYS A 45 2.45 2.02 7.23
N ARG A 46 1.37 2.44 7.88
CA ARG A 46 0.63 1.63 8.85
C ARG A 46 -0.50 0.87 8.17
N ILE A 47 -0.63 -0.42 8.51
CA ILE A 47 -1.69 -1.29 8.00
C ILE A 47 -3.03 -0.90 8.62
N ASN A 48 -4.03 -0.64 7.77
CA ASN A 48 -5.37 -0.29 8.24
C ASN A 48 -6.21 -1.57 8.47
N LYS A 49 -6.25 -2.04 9.72
CA LYS A 49 -6.98 -3.25 10.11
C LYS A 49 -8.45 -3.28 9.67
N LYS A 50 -9.15 -2.13 9.67
CA LYS A 50 -10.58 -2.07 9.29
C LYS A 50 -10.76 -2.36 7.80
N ILE A 51 -9.99 -1.67 6.95
CA ILE A 51 -10.03 -1.86 5.50
C ILE A 51 -9.52 -3.26 5.14
N SER A 52 -8.48 -3.73 5.83
CA SER A 52 -7.90 -5.02 5.55
C SER A 52 -8.82 -6.20 5.94
N ALA A 53 -9.64 -6.03 6.97
CA ALA A 53 -10.71 -6.98 7.28
C ALA A 53 -11.78 -7.00 6.18
N TYR A 54 -12.17 -5.83 5.66
CA TYR A 54 -13.15 -5.70 4.57
C TYR A 54 -12.66 -6.34 3.26
N ARG A 55 -11.39 -6.11 2.88
CA ARG A 55 -10.80 -6.63 1.63
C ARG A 55 -10.17 -8.01 1.75
N ASN A 56 -10.13 -8.59 2.95
CA ASN A 56 -9.38 -9.81 3.27
C ASN A 56 -7.90 -9.76 2.81
N ALA A 57 -7.31 -8.57 2.78
CA ALA A 57 -5.95 -8.32 2.33
C ALA A 57 -5.37 -7.11 3.06
N GLU A 58 -4.10 -7.15 3.46
CA GLU A 58 -3.43 -6.00 4.08
C GLU A 58 -3.51 -4.79 3.16
N THR A 59 -3.86 -3.64 3.73
CA THR A 59 -4.10 -2.41 2.96
C THR A 59 -3.41 -1.24 3.64
N VAL A 60 -2.69 -0.44 2.84
CA VAL A 60 -2.02 0.78 3.30
C VAL A 60 -2.31 1.96 2.39
N TYR A 61 -2.07 3.15 2.92
CA TYR A 61 -2.32 4.42 2.26
C TYR A 61 -1.00 5.23 2.20
N PRO A 62 -0.16 4.98 1.18
CA PRO A 62 1.13 5.64 1.08
C PRO A 62 1.04 7.11 0.69
N LEU A 63 0.01 7.51 -0.03
CA LEU A 63 -0.26 8.92 -0.36
C LEU A 63 -0.97 9.68 0.79
N GLY A 64 -1.20 9.02 1.92
CA GLY A 64 -2.02 9.53 3.02
C GLY A 64 -3.50 9.17 2.87
N GLN A 65 -4.30 9.59 3.86
CA GLN A 65 -5.74 9.34 3.91
C GLN A 65 -6.50 10.61 3.53
N TYR A 66 -7.18 10.57 2.38
CA TYR A 66 -8.06 11.62 1.89
C TYR A 66 -9.22 11.00 1.09
N SER A 67 -10.25 11.79 0.78
CA SER A 67 -11.38 11.32 -0.02
C SER A 67 -10.91 10.80 -1.38
N MET A 68 -11.33 9.60 -1.77
CA MET A 68 -10.91 8.93 -3.02
C MET A 68 -9.40 8.59 -3.08
N CYS A 69 -8.70 8.54 -1.95
CA CYS A 69 -7.30 8.14 -1.94
C CYS A 69 -7.13 6.69 -2.44
N PRO A 70 -6.16 6.45 -3.34
CA PRO A 70 -5.85 5.12 -3.78
C PRO A 70 -5.20 4.35 -2.63
N SER A 71 -5.41 3.03 -2.63
CA SER A 71 -5.00 2.15 -1.55
C SER A 71 -4.12 1.03 -2.08
N LEU A 72 -2.94 0.86 -1.50
CA LEU A 72 -2.09 -0.29 -1.79
C LEU A 72 -2.69 -1.49 -1.10
N THR A 73 -2.95 -2.57 -1.83
CA THR A 73 -3.48 -3.82 -1.28
C THR A 73 -2.54 -4.96 -1.62
N ALA A 74 -2.39 -5.92 -0.70
CA ALA A 74 -1.56 -7.12 -0.86
C ALA A 74 -2.21 -8.24 -1.68
#